data_AF-A0ABD0V1W5-F1
#
_entry.id   AF-A0ABD0V1W5-F1
#
_cell.length_a   1.000
_cell.length_b   1.000
_cell.length_c   1.000
_cell.angle_alpha   90.00
_cell.angle_beta   90.00
_cell.angle_gamma   90.00
#
_symmetry.space_group_name_H-M   'P 1'
#
loop_
_entity.id
_entity.type
_entity.pdbx_description
1 polymer ?
#
loop_
_entity_poly.entity_id
_entity_poly.type
_entity_poly.pdbx_seq_one_letter_code
_entity_poly.pdbx_strand_id
1 'polypeptide(L)'
;MGNCQAIDVVAAAIIQHPNGSLEKLYWPTTAGEVMRSHPGHHVALVSFHVSGDDLNTSNTKGDTGGGGGGGGDTGSVRLIRVRLLKNNDLLLIGQVYRLVTSQEVAKSLQARKKERHMKAQAELTKQHQHKQRRPQNAGVEGRDQVVKNEKERSRNSHQWRPSLQSISEAGIE
;
A
#
# COMPACT_ATOMS: atom_id res chain seq x y z
N MET A 1 6.73 33.91 -11.08
CA MET A 1 7.72 33.10 -11.82
C MET A 1 7.35 31.64 -11.63
N GLY A 2 6.68 31.03 -12.61
CA GLY A 2 6.08 29.69 -12.48
C GLY A 2 7.10 28.56 -12.63
N ASN A 3 6.95 27.48 -11.86
CA ASN A 3 7.82 26.31 -11.85
C ASN A 3 7.80 25.57 -13.21
N CYS A 4 8.80 25.81 -14.05
CA CYS A 4 8.98 25.14 -15.36
C CYS A 4 9.40 23.65 -15.25
N GLN A 5 9.55 23.12 -14.03
CA GLN A 5 10.01 21.75 -13.80
C GLN A 5 8.97 20.69 -14.19
N ALA A 6 7.69 21.05 -14.26
CA ALA A 6 6.63 20.11 -14.63
C ALA A 6 6.72 19.69 -16.12
N ILE A 7 7.13 20.59 -17.02
CA ILE A 7 7.19 20.32 -18.47
C ILE A 7 8.20 19.23 -18.78
N ASP A 8 9.37 19.28 -18.14
CA ASP A 8 10.46 18.34 -18.35
C ASP A 8 10.08 16.90 -17.98
N VAL A 9 9.30 16.71 -16.92
CA VAL A 9 8.87 15.39 -16.48
C VAL A 9 7.85 14.80 -17.46
N VAL A 10 6.96 15.61 -18.04
CA VAL A 10 5.91 15.12 -18.95
C VAL A 10 6.47 14.75 -20.33
N ALA A 11 7.62 15.31 -20.73
CA ALA A 11 8.23 15.09 -22.04
C ALA A 11 9.30 13.98 -22.09
N ALA A 12 9.77 13.49 -20.93
CA ALA A 12 10.80 12.46 -20.85
C ALA A 12 10.55 11.45 -19.73
N ALA A 13 11.18 10.29 -19.79
CA ALA A 13 11.40 9.47 -18.61
C ALA A 13 12.61 10.03 -17.84
N ILE A 14 12.44 10.33 -16.56
CA ILE A 14 13.49 10.92 -15.72
C ILE A 14 14.14 9.82 -14.88
N ILE A 15 15.45 9.65 -14.97
CA ILE A 15 16.22 8.74 -14.12
C ILE A 15 17.05 9.57 -13.13
N GLN A 16 16.78 9.38 -11.85
CA GLN A 16 17.53 9.98 -10.75
C GLN A 16 18.68 9.08 -10.34
N HIS A 17 19.88 9.62 -10.35
CA HIS A 17 21.09 8.94 -9.92
C HIS A 17 21.36 9.17 -8.43
N PRO A 18 22.07 8.26 -7.74
CA PRO A 18 22.42 8.43 -6.33
C PRO A 18 23.36 9.62 -6.07
N ASN A 19 24.10 10.08 -7.07
CA ASN A 19 24.97 11.27 -7.03
C ASN A 19 24.20 12.60 -7.18
N GLY A 20 22.87 12.55 -7.38
CA GLY A 20 22.02 13.73 -7.60
C GLY A 20 21.88 14.15 -9.06
N SER A 21 22.54 13.50 -10.02
CA SER A 21 22.34 13.79 -11.44
C SER A 21 21.00 13.25 -11.93
N LEU A 22 20.42 13.97 -12.90
CA LEU A 22 19.20 13.58 -13.58
C LEU A 22 19.53 13.25 -15.03
N GLU A 23 19.10 12.08 -15.48
CA GLU A 23 19.17 11.64 -16.86
C GLU A 23 17.76 11.66 -17.46
N LYS A 24 17.64 12.18 -18.68
CA LYS A 24 16.36 12.29 -19.40
C LYS A 24 16.38 11.39 -20.62
N LEU A 25 15.40 10.50 -20.72
CA LEU A 25 15.22 9.63 -21.89
C LEU A 25 13.96 10.05 -22.65
N TYR A 26 14.13 10.33 -23.94
CA TYR A 26 13.06 10.75 -24.84
C TYR A 26 12.57 9.63 -25.76
N TRP A 27 13.12 8.43 -25.62
CA TRP A 27 12.77 7.25 -26.40
C TRP A 27 12.43 6.06 -25.51
N PRO A 28 11.66 5.08 -26.02
CA PRO A 28 11.35 3.87 -25.28
C PRO A 28 12.63 3.12 -24.90
N THR A 29 12.82 2.90 -23.60
CA THR A 29 14.01 2.20 -23.07
C THR A 29 13.56 1.18 -22.03
N THR A 30 14.18 -0.01 -22.03
CA THR A 30 13.91 -1.02 -21.01
C THR A 30 14.74 -0.78 -19.75
N ALA A 31 14.23 -1.15 -18.58
CA ALA A 31 14.99 -1.08 -17.35
C ALA A 31 16.27 -1.92 -17.43
N GLY A 32 16.23 -3.06 -18.12
CA GLY A 32 17.40 -3.91 -18.36
C GLY A 32 18.48 -3.22 -19.19
N GLU A 33 18.11 -2.33 -20.12
CA GLU A 33 19.07 -1.54 -20.89
C GLU A 33 19.75 -0.49 -20.03
N VAL A 34 18.99 0.24 -19.22
CA VAL A 34 19.54 1.17 -18.23
C VAL A 34 20.43 0.45 -17.22
N MET A 35 20.07 -0.76 -16.79
CA MET A 35 20.89 -1.56 -15.87
C MET A 35 22.20 -2.04 -16.50
N ARG A 36 22.27 -2.19 -17.83
CA ARG A 36 23.53 -2.53 -18.52
C ARG A 36 24.51 -1.37 -18.56
N SER A 37 24.02 -0.14 -18.75
CA SER A 37 24.87 1.06 -18.70
C SER A 37 25.24 1.47 -17.28
N HIS A 38 24.50 1.00 -16.27
CA HIS A 38 24.72 1.32 -14.85
C HIS A 38 24.99 0.04 -14.02
N PRO A 39 26.19 -0.54 -14.10
CA PRO A 39 26.52 -1.76 -13.36
C PRO A 39 26.40 -1.54 -11.84
N GLY A 40 25.92 -2.57 -11.13
CA GLY A 40 25.69 -2.53 -9.68
C GLY A 40 24.45 -1.73 -9.24
N HIS A 41 23.63 -1.27 -10.20
CA HIS A 41 22.40 -0.52 -9.94
C HIS A 41 21.17 -1.22 -10.53
N HIS A 42 20.04 -0.98 -9.89
CA HIS A 42 18.71 -1.39 -10.33
C HIS A 42 17.83 -0.15 -10.52
N VAL A 43 16.85 -0.24 -11.42
CA VAL A 43 15.90 0.85 -11.65
C VAL A 43 14.66 0.64 -10.78
N ALA A 44 14.21 1.69 -10.09
CA ALA A 44 12.97 1.71 -9.34
C ALA A 44 12.07 2.87 -9.80
N LEU A 45 10.79 2.59 -10.00
CA LEU A 45 9.77 3.61 -10.25
C LEU A 45 9.37 4.27 -8.93
N VAL A 46 9.33 5.60 -8.90
CA VAL A 46 8.85 6.42 -7.78
C VAL A 46 7.52 7.04 -8.15
N SER A 47 6.46 6.71 -7.41
CA SER A 47 5.12 7.24 -7.61
C SER A 47 4.65 7.98 -6.37
N PHE A 48 4.18 9.21 -6.56
CA PHE A 48 3.62 10.04 -5.50
C PHE A 48 2.09 9.91 -5.54
N HIS A 49 1.50 9.54 -4.41
CA HIS A 49 0.05 9.54 -4.21
C HIS A 49 -0.28 10.64 -3.22
N VAL A 50 -1.13 11.57 -3.62
CA VAL A 50 -1.70 12.56 -2.72
C VAL A 50 -2.99 11.97 -2.17
N SER A 51 -3.03 11.63 -0.89
CA SER A 51 -4.28 11.33 -0.21
C SER A 51 -5.00 12.66 0.01
N GLY A 52 -5.99 12.95 -0.83
CA GLY A 52 -6.94 14.04 -0.63
C GLY A 52 -8.14 13.53 0.15
N ASP A 53 -8.19 13.84 1.44
CA ASP A 53 -9.46 14.15 2.10
C ASP A 53 -9.51 15.69 2.19
N ASP A 54 -10.70 16.29 2.21
CA ASP A 54 -10.98 17.75 2.26
C ASP A 54 -11.26 18.48 0.94
N LEU A 55 -11.75 17.80 -0.11
CA LEU A 55 -12.52 18.48 -1.16
C LEU A 55 -13.75 17.64 -1.48
N ASN A 56 -14.88 18.06 -0.89
CA ASN A 56 -16.26 17.70 -1.21
C ASN A 56 -17.00 16.86 -0.16
N THR A 57 -17.39 17.49 0.95
CA THR A 57 -18.74 17.37 1.56
C THR A 57 -18.93 18.57 2.50
N SER A 58 -19.17 19.74 1.92
CA SER A 58 -19.93 20.75 2.66
C SER A 58 -21.35 20.21 2.79
N ASN A 59 -21.79 20.06 4.04
CA ASN A 59 -23.18 19.90 4.46
C ASN A 59 -23.65 18.49 4.87
N THR A 60 -23.15 17.97 6.00
CA THR A 60 -24.01 17.35 7.04
C THR A 60 -23.38 17.50 8.41
N LYS A 61 -24.04 18.28 9.29
CA LYS A 61 -23.77 18.36 10.74
C LYS A 61 -24.18 17.05 11.44
N GLY A 62 -23.45 16.69 12.49
CA GLY A 62 -23.84 15.69 13.50
C GLY A 62 -22.68 14.79 13.91
N ASP A 63 -21.78 15.24 14.78
CA ASP A 63 -21.77 14.97 16.23
C ASP A 63 -21.27 13.56 16.61
N THR A 64 -19.99 13.45 16.96
CA THR A 64 -19.56 13.01 18.31
C THR A 64 -18.06 13.22 18.48
N GLY A 65 -17.69 13.89 19.57
CA GLY A 65 -16.33 14.34 19.85
C GLY A 65 -15.41 13.30 20.48
N GLY A 66 -14.11 13.57 20.34
CA GLY A 66 -13.03 12.93 21.10
C GLY A 66 -11.71 13.62 20.75
N GLY A 67 -11.31 14.58 21.57
CA GLY A 67 -10.27 15.56 21.26
C GLY A 67 -8.82 15.10 21.42
N GLY A 68 -7.94 15.86 20.78
CA GLY A 68 -6.49 15.84 20.93
C GLY A 68 -5.87 16.87 20.00
N GLY A 69 -5.77 18.12 20.45
CA GLY A 69 -5.32 19.26 19.66
C GLY A 69 -3.82 19.28 19.36
N GLY A 70 -3.51 19.78 18.16
CA GLY A 70 -2.17 20.16 17.71
C GLY A 70 -2.27 20.68 16.28
N GLY A 71 -2.40 22.00 16.12
CA GLY A 71 -2.61 22.63 14.82
C GLY A 71 -1.38 22.60 13.91
N GLY A 72 -1.64 22.61 12.61
CA GLY A 72 -0.64 22.87 11.57
C GLY A 72 -0.77 21.91 10.40
N ASP A 73 -1.33 22.42 9.30
CA ASP A 73 -1.51 21.77 8.01
C ASP A 73 -2.45 20.55 7.96
N THR A 74 -3.54 20.66 7.22
CA THR A 74 -4.11 19.48 6.54
C THR A 74 -3.23 19.19 5.34
N GLY A 75 -1.97 18.89 5.61
CA GLY A 75 -0.99 18.48 4.62
C GLY A 75 -1.40 17.13 4.08
N SER A 76 -2.10 17.11 2.94
CA SER A 76 -2.39 15.92 2.16
C SER A 76 -1.21 14.94 2.22
N VAL A 77 -1.37 13.78 2.85
CA VAL A 77 -0.24 12.85 3.05
C VAL A 77 0.22 12.39 1.67
N ARG A 78 1.44 12.81 1.28
CA ARG A 78 2.07 12.39 0.03
C ARG A 78 2.71 11.02 0.25
N LEU A 79 1.96 9.97 0.00
CA LEU A 79 2.45 8.60 0.04
C LEU A 79 3.39 8.36 -1.15
N ILE A 80 4.66 8.07 -0.88
CA ILE A 80 5.63 7.70 -1.91
C ILE A 80 5.64 6.17 -2.02
N ARG A 81 5.24 5.65 -3.17
CA ARG A 81 5.37 4.23 -3.52
C ARG A 81 6.60 4.04 -4.38
N VAL A 82 7.48 3.14 -3.97
CA VAL A 82 8.68 2.76 -4.73
C VAL A 82 8.53 1.32 -5.20
N ARG A 83 8.66 1.09 -6.51
CA ARG A 83 8.57 -0.24 -7.13
C ARG A 83 9.86 -0.56 -7.88
N LEU A 84 10.58 -1.58 -7.43
CA LEU A 84 11.72 -2.11 -8.17
C LEU A 84 11.26 -2.72 -9.50
N LEU A 85 11.87 -2.30 -10.60
CA LEU A 85 11.52 -2.77 -11.94
C LEU A 85 12.24 -4.08 -12.27
N LYS A 86 11.60 -4.89 -13.13
CA LYS A 86 12.24 -6.05 -13.76
C LYS A 86 13.01 -5.60 -15.01
N ASN A 87 13.95 -6.41 -15.48
CA ASN A 87 14.75 -6.12 -16.67
C ASN A 87 13.91 -5.84 -17.93
N ASN A 88 12.74 -6.47 -18.05
CA ASN A 88 11.85 -6.32 -19.21
C ASN A 88 10.83 -5.18 -19.07
N ASP A 89 10.81 -4.47 -17.93
CA ASP A 89 9.89 -3.36 -17.74
C ASP A 89 10.36 -2.15 -18.56
N LEU A 90 9.43 -1.41 -19.16
CA LEU A 90 9.72 -0.20 -19.93
C LEU A 90 9.70 1.06 -19.05
N LEU A 91 10.61 1.99 -19.33
CA LEU A 91 10.58 3.33 -18.77
C LEU A 91 9.61 4.19 -19.59
N LEU A 92 8.53 4.60 -18.95
CA LEU A 92 7.48 5.42 -19.52
C LEU A 92 7.83 6.91 -19.38
N ILE A 93 7.58 7.64 -20.45
CA ILE A 93 7.62 9.10 -20.46
C ILE A 93 6.60 9.63 -19.44
N GLY A 94 6.91 10.72 -18.74
CA GLY A 94 6.03 11.22 -17.68
C GLY A 94 6.31 10.64 -16.30
N GLN A 95 7.20 9.65 -16.20
CA GLN A 95 7.51 8.96 -14.95
C GLN A 95 8.91 9.26 -14.44
N VAL A 96 9.05 9.17 -13.11
CA VAL A 96 10.31 9.36 -12.40
C VAL A 96 10.82 8.02 -11.90
N TYR A 97 12.03 7.69 -12.30
CA TYR A 97 12.76 6.50 -11.93
C TYR A 97 13.97 6.88 -11.08
N ARG A 98 14.44 5.96 -10.25
CA ARG A 98 15.65 6.13 -9.44
C ARG A 98 16.56 4.92 -9.61
N LEU A 99 17.85 5.17 -9.78
CA LEU A 99 18.87 4.14 -9.66
C LEU A 99 19.11 3.85 -8.18
N VAL A 100 19.02 2.57 -7.85
CA VAL A 100 19.16 2.04 -6.50
C VAL A 100 20.30 1.03 -6.52
N THR A 101 21.25 1.15 -5.61
CA THR A 101 22.38 0.23 -5.54
C THR A 101 21.91 -1.19 -5.20
N SER A 102 22.58 -2.23 -5.74
CA SER A 102 22.27 -3.62 -5.37
C SER A 102 22.38 -3.87 -3.86
N GLN A 103 23.25 -3.12 -3.17
CA GLN A 103 23.38 -3.18 -1.72
C GLN A 103 22.12 -2.67 -1.00
N GLU A 104 21.55 -1.53 -1.42
CA GLU A 104 20.29 -1.01 -0.89
C GLU A 104 19.11 -1.96 -1.14
N VAL A 105 19.04 -2.54 -2.34
CA VAL A 105 18.03 -3.55 -2.66
C VAL A 105 18.17 -4.76 -1.75
N ALA A 106 19.38 -5.30 -1.57
CA ALA A 106 19.61 -6.44 -0.68
C ALA A 106 19.26 -6.11 0.77
N LYS A 107 19.69 -4.94 1.28
CA LYS A 107 19.41 -4.47 2.64
C LYS A 107 17.91 -4.32 2.88
N SER A 108 17.17 -3.70 1.98
CA SER A 108 15.72 -3.50 2.10
C SER A 108 14.95 -4.82 2.06
N LEU A 109 15.35 -5.77 1.19
CA LEU A 109 14.75 -7.11 1.15
C LEU A 109 15.02 -7.90 2.45
N GLN A 110 16.24 -7.83 2.98
CA GLN A 110 16.60 -8.47 4.25
C GLN A 110 15.83 -7.85 5.43
N ALA A 111 15.74 -6.53 5.50
CA ALA A 111 14.98 -5.82 6.54
C ALA A 111 13.50 -6.25 6.52
N ARG A 112 12.88 -6.26 5.33
CA ARG A 112 11.49 -6.70 5.14
C ARG A 112 11.29 -8.18 5.51
N LYS A 113 12.28 -9.05 5.28
CA LYS A 113 12.24 -10.45 5.72
C LYS A 113 12.32 -10.57 7.25
N LYS A 114 13.23 -9.83 7.89
CA LYS A 114 13.41 -9.83 9.35
C LYS A 114 12.17 -9.32 10.07
N GLU A 115 11.57 -8.24 9.57
CA GLU A 115 10.31 -7.68 10.10
C GLU A 115 9.17 -8.71 10.04
N ARG A 116 9.01 -9.39 8.90
CA ARG A 116 8.03 -10.48 8.75
C ARG A 116 8.26 -11.61 9.74
N HIS A 117 9.51 -12.01 9.92
CA HIS A 117 9.87 -13.07 10.87
C HIS A 117 9.57 -12.65 12.32
N MET A 118 9.94 -11.44 12.72
CA MET A 118 9.66 -10.91 14.06
C MET A 118 8.15 -10.78 14.32
N LYS A 119 7.37 -10.32 13.34
CA LYS A 119 5.91 -10.21 13.47
C LYS A 119 5.25 -11.58 13.63
N ALA A 120 5.67 -12.57 12.84
CA ALA A 120 5.19 -13.95 12.96
C ALA A 120 5.55 -14.55 14.33
N GLN A 121 6.78 -14.32 14.80
CA GLN A 121 7.22 -14.79 16.11
C GLN A 121 6.42 -14.14 17.25
N ALA A 122 6.18 -12.83 17.19
CA ALA A 122 5.38 -12.11 18.17
C ALA A 122 3.93 -12.61 18.22
N GLU A 123 3.35 -12.94 17.06
CA GLU A 123 2.01 -13.53 16.97
C GLU A 123 1.96 -14.92 17.60
N LEU A 124 2.95 -15.77 17.33
CA LEU A 124 3.07 -17.09 17.97
C LEU A 124 3.21 -16.97 19.49
N THR A 125 4.03 -16.03 20.00
CA THR A 125 4.18 -15.81 21.44
C THR A 125 2.86 -15.33 22.09
N LYS A 126 2.11 -14.44 21.42
CA LYS A 126 0.79 -14.01 21.89
C LYS A 126 -0.21 -15.18 21.96
N GLN A 127 -0.21 -16.06 20.97
CA GLN A 127 -1.06 -17.25 20.97
C GLN A 127 -0.70 -18.22 22.12
N HIS A 128 0.58 -18.44 22.39
CA HIS A 128 1.03 -19.28 23.50
C HIS A 128 0.62 -18.70 24.86
N GLN A 129 0.75 -17.38 25.07
CA GLN A 129 0.27 -16.72 26.29
C GLN A 129 -1.26 -16.81 26.44
N HIS A 130 -2.02 -16.65 25.35
CA HIS A 130 -3.47 -16.75 25.42
C HIS A 130 -3.95 -18.17 25.76
N LYS A 131 -3.21 -19.20 25.29
CA LYS A 131 -3.48 -20.61 25.62
C LYS A 131 -3.12 -20.97 27.07
N GLN A 132 -2.06 -20.37 27.64
CA GLN A 132 -1.68 -20.57 29.04
C GLN A 132 -2.55 -19.79 30.04
N ARG A 133 -3.20 -18.70 29.63
CA ARG A 133 -4.13 -17.93 30.48
C ARG A 133 -5.56 -18.48 30.52
N ARG A 134 -5.86 -19.61 29.88
CA ARG A 134 -7.14 -20.31 30.03
C ARG A 134 -7.08 -21.11 31.34
N PRO A 135 -7.83 -20.75 32.40
CA PRO A 135 -7.71 -21.42 33.69
C PRO A 135 -8.11 -22.89 33.54
N GLN A 136 -7.25 -23.77 34.04
CA GLN A 136 -7.60 -25.16 34.30
C GLN A 136 -8.47 -25.16 35.57
N ASN A 137 -9.79 -25.04 35.41
CA ASN A 137 -10.70 -25.47 36.46
C ASN A 137 -11.16 -26.88 36.09
N ALA A 138 -10.53 -27.87 36.68
CA ALA A 138 -10.93 -29.27 36.62
C ALA A 138 -11.30 -29.74 38.04
N GLY A 139 -12.50 -30.34 38.14
CA GLY A 139 -13.08 -30.97 39.35
C GLY A 139 -14.17 -30.08 39.97
N VAL A 140 -15.44 -30.45 40.09
CA VAL A 140 -16.02 -31.74 40.54
C VAL A 140 -17.38 -32.00 39.88
N GLU A 141 -17.73 -33.28 39.78
CA GLU A 141 -18.91 -33.96 39.23
C GLU A 141 -20.29 -33.31 39.45
N GLY A 142 -21.22 -33.54 38.51
CA GLY A 142 -22.66 -33.44 38.78
C GLY A 142 -23.55 -33.13 37.57
N ARG A 143 -24.01 -34.20 36.89
CA ARG A 143 -25.39 -34.46 36.44
C ARG A 143 -26.14 -33.46 35.52
N ASP A 144 -26.56 -34.01 34.37
CA ASP A 144 -27.73 -33.70 33.54
C ASP A 144 -28.12 -32.23 33.27
N GLN A 145 -28.03 -31.82 31.99
CA GLN A 145 -29.12 -31.11 31.28
C GLN A 145 -28.86 -31.01 29.77
N VAL A 146 -29.45 -31.97 29.04
CA VAL A 146 -30.35 -31.87 27.87
C VAL A 146 -30.50 -30.48 27.18
N VAL A 147 -30.63 -30.56 25.84
CA VAL A 147 -31.14 -29.57 24.85
C VAL A 147 -30.15 -28.41 24.53
N LYS A 148 -29.73 -28.11 23.29
CA LYS A 148 -30.50 -28.03 22.04
C LYS A 148 -29.52 -27.92 20.87
N ASN A 149 -29.59 -28.88 19.95
CA ASN A 149 -28.95 -28.79 18.64
C ASN A 149 -29.86 -27.91 17.79
N GLU A 150 -29.52 -26.63 17.59
CA GLU A 150 -30.30 -25.75 16.71
C GLU A 150 -29.39 -24.93 15.80
N LYS A 151 -29.54 -25.20 14.50
CA LYS A 151 -29.42 -24.25 13.40
C LYS A 151 -28.01 -23.82 13.02
N GLU A 152 -27.42 -24.65 12.18
CA GLU A 152 -27.22 -24.30 10.77
C GLU A 152 -27.68 -22.87 10.42
N ARG A 153 -26.77 -21.90 10.53
CA ARG A 153 -26.92 -20.59 9.89
C ARG A 153 -25.61 -20.19 9.23
N SER A 154 -25.63 -20.36 7.92
CA SER A 154 -25.04 -19.47 6.93
C SER A 154 -23.53 -19.32 6.96
N ARG A 155 -22.87 -20.32 6.37
CA ARG A 155 -21.69 -20.07 5.53
C ARG A 155 -22.13 -19.31 4.28
N ASN A 156 -22.23 -17.98 4.32
CA ASN A 156 -22.24 -17.19 3.09
C ASN A 156 -21.93 -15.70 3.29
N SER A 157 -20.68 -15.33 3.61
CA SER A 157 -20.23 -13.95 3.39
C SER A 157 -19.60 -13.84 2.00
N HIS A 158 -20.42 -14.08 0.98
CA HIS A 158 -20.06 -13.82 -0.40
C HIS A 158 -19.96 -12.31 -0.66
N GLN A 159 -18.80 -11.95 -1.20
CA GLN A 159 -18.51 -10.85 -2.10
C GLN A 159 -19.04 -9.45 -1.73
N TRP A 160 -18.09 -8.56 -1.46
CA TRP A 160 -18.25 -7.18 -1.86
C TRP A 160 -18.58 -7.16 -3.36
N ARG A 161 -19.79 -6.75 -3.71
CA ARG A 161 -20.18 -6.39 -5.06
C ARG A 161 -20.64 -4.93 -5.04
N PRO A 162 -19.92 -4.01 -5.70
CA PRO A 162 -20.50 -2.71 -5.99
C PRO A 162 -21.69 -2.95 -6.91
N SER A 163 -22.89 -2.58 -6.47
CA SER A 163 -24.07 -2.57 -7.33
C SER A 163 -23.88 -1.46 -8.36
N LEU A 164 -23.43 -1.83 -9.57
CA LEU A 164 -23.60 -0.97 -10.73
C LEU A 164 -25.09 -0.96 -11.04
N GLN A 165 -25.77 0.14 -10.70
CA GLN A 165 -27.09 0.42 -11.23
C GLN A 165 -26.90 0.61 -12.73
N SER A 166 -27.42 -0.35 -13.50
CA SER A 166 -27.50 -0.28 -14.95
C SER A 166 -28.30 0.97 -15.30
N ILE A 167 -27.65 1.99 -15.87
CA ILE A 167 -28.34 3.11 -16.49
C ILE A 167 -29.06 2.56 -17.72
N SER A 168 -30.39 2.52 -17.66
CA SER A 168 -31.21 2.24 -18.83
C SER A 168 -31.05 3.39 -19.82
N GLU A 169 -30.62 3.05 -21.03
CA GLU A 169 -30.62 3.91 -22.20
C GLU A 169 -32.08 4.28 -22.53
N ALA A 170 -32.48 5.50 -22.17
CA ALA A 170 -33.74 6.07 -22.64
C ALA A 170 -33.48 6.61 -24.05
N GLY A 171 -33.99 5.88 -25.04
CA GLY A 171 -34.03 6.32 -26.43
C GLY A 171 -34.79 7.64 -26.54
N ILE A 172 -34.14 8.61 -27.18
CA ILE A 172 -34.76 9.83 -27.68
C ILE A 172 -35.32 9.47 -29.05
N GLU A 173 -36.64 9.52 -29.18
CA GLU A 173 -37.34 9.67 -30.46
C GLU A 173 -37.98 11.05 -30.49
#